data_AF-A0A7S3XNC8-F1
#
_entry.id   AF-A0A7S3XNC8-F1
#
_cell.length_a   1.000
_cell.length_b   1.000
_cell.length_c   1.000
_cell.angle_alpha   90.00
_cell.angle_beta   90.00
_cell.angle_gamma   90.00
#
_symmetry.space_group_name_H-M   'P 1'
#
loop_
_entity.id
_entity.type
_entity.pdbx_description
1 polymer ?
#
loop_
_entity_poly.entity_id
_entity_poly.type
_entity_poly.pdbx_seq_one_letter_code
_entity_poly.pdbx_strand_id
1 'polypeptide(L)'
;WGQTLAVFSSLGIGWPQPISLVFFTQEVIFNAGSNVVSLDCIFNHMGVALDESGEALPRAMVKVMFWLSLPIAVVSGSALFWMFVSWRRVRKIAKYNWDYDYYCDMGLLSVVKRGTVEAHDVKAILLCLGLNHHDVRVEEVIRVAGLKNKGIRYEKFQQQLIKATKSIYRGQAILTIVVLLFIVYPTVVTETLTLFKCVPLDTDALYLEIDLDFQCFTDKHILWIVFLGLPALFFYAVGIPAIAMNTLRRHRKELHKSNIRNRYNFLYDGYRNHCYWWEGVVLLR
;
A
#
# COMPACT_ATOMS: atom_id res chain seq x y z
N TRP A 1 19.12 9.47 2.09
CA TRP A 1 19.47 10.70 1.35
C TRP A 1 18.45 11.82 1.53
N GLY A 2 17.13 11.57 1.44
CA GLY A 2 16.11 12.62 1.71
C GLY A 2 16.02 13.11 3.16
N GLN A 3 16.07 12.19 4.14
CA GLN A 3 15.96 12.54 5.57
C GLN A 3 17.13 13.38 6.12
N THR A 4 18.32 13.26 5.53
CA THR A 4 19.49 14.07 5.90
C THR A 4 19.34 15.51 5.43
N LEU A 5 18.66 15.75 4.30
CA LEU A 5 18.50 17.08 3.71
C LEU A 5 17.47 17.94 4.46
N ALA A 6 16.44 17.32 5.05
CA ALA A 6 15.47 18.02 5.92
C ALA A 6 16.12 18.58 7.20
N VAL A 7 17.12 17.90 7.75
CA VAL A 7 17.91 18.40 8.90
C VAL A 7 18.72 19.64 8.51
N PHE A 8 19.31 19.65 7.32
CA PHE A 8 20.06 20.81 6.81
C PHE A 8 19.18 22.03 6.50
N SER A 9 17.90 21.81 6.14
CA SER A 9 16.90 22.88 5.97
C SER A 9 16.50 23.52 7.32
N SER A 10 16.40 22.73 8.39
CA SER A 10 16.05 23.22 9.73
C SER A 10 17.15 24.05 10.42
N LEU A 11 18.37 23.97 9.92
CA LEU A 11 19.44 24.90 10.28
C LEU A 11 19.15 26.17 9.48
N GLY A 12 18.62 27.21 10.13
CA GLY A 12 18.19 28.50 9.54
C GLY A 12 19.30 29.34 8.89
N ILE A 13 20.16 28.70 8.10
CA ILE A 13 21.22 29.27 7.30
C ILE A 13 20.56 29.72 5.99
N GLY A 14 20.70 30.99 5.62
CA GLY A 14 20.18 31.52 4.37
C GLY A 14 20.89 30.90 3.17
N TRP A 15 20.36 29.78 2.66
CA TRP A 15 20.97 29.05 1.54
C TRP A 15 20.80 29.81 0.21
N PRO A 16 21.81 29.78 -0.67
CA PRO A 16 21.72 30.38 -2.00
C PRO A 16 20.64 29.72 -2.87
N GLN A 17 20.00 30.51 -3.74
CA GLN A 17 18.81 30.13 -4.54
C GLN A 17 18.82 28.76 -5.26
N PRO A 18 19.93 28.27 -5.84
CA PRO A 18 19.91 26.97 -6.50
C PRO A 18 19.68 25.80 -5.52
N ILE A 19 20.07 25.94 -4.24
CA ILE A 19 19.94 24.88 -3.25
C ILE A 19 18.54 24.91 -2.60
N SER A 20 17.99 26.10 -2.37
CA SER A 20 16.62 26.25 -1.87
C SER A 20 15.58 25.70 -2.85
N LEU A 21 15.82 25.80 -4.16
CA LEU A 21 14.98 25.19 -5.20
C LEU A 21 15.01 23.66 -5.15
N VAL A 22 16.16 23.06 -4.82
CA VAL A 22 16.29 21.60 -4.64
C VAL A 22 15.56 21.14 -3.37
N PHE A 23 15.64 21.90 -2.28
CA PHE A 23 14.87 21.61 -1.08
C PHE A 23 13.36 21.73 -1.33
N PHE A 24 12.92 22.79 -2.01
CA PHE A 24 11.52 22.99 -2.36
C PHE A 24 10.99 21.90 -3.31
N THR A 25 11.76 21.47 -4.30
CA THR A 25 11.34 20.38 -5.20
C THR A 25 11.27 19.03 -4.47
N GLN A 26 12.19 18.75 -3.56
CA GLN A 26 12.13 17.54 -2.73
C GLN A 26 10.96 17.60 -1.74
N GLU A 27 10.75 18.74 -1.08
CA GLU A 27 9.61 18.97 -0.20
C GLU A 27 8.28 18.86 -0.96
N VAL A 28 8.20 19.33 -2.20
CA VAL A 28 7.04 19.13 -3.09
C VAL A 28 6.87 17.66 -3.53
N ILE A 29 7.94 16.87 -3.66
CA ILE A 29 7.86 15.43 -3.99
C ILE A 29 7.44 14.62 -2.75
N PHE A 30 7.94 14.98 -1.57
CA PHE A 30 7.58 14.32 -0.31
C PHE A 30 6.23 14.78 0.24
N ASN A 31 5.83 16.03 -0.01
CA ASN A 31 4.49 16.60 0.23
C ASN A 31 3.62 16.59 -1.04
N ALA A 32 3.99 15.81 -2.05
CA ALA A 32 3.20 15.68 -3.28
C ALA A 32 1.77 15.24 -2.94
N GLY A 33 1.59 14.44 -1.88
CA GLY A 33 0.27 14.06 -1.38
C GLY A 33 -0.64 15.24 -1.00
N SER A 34 -0.11 16.30 -0.37
CA SER A 34 -0.91 17.46 0.06
C SER A 34 -1.01 18.55 -1.02
N ASN A 35 -0.04 18.66 -1.92
CA ASN A 35 0.01 19.71 -2.94
C ASN A 35 -0.47 19.27 -4.35
N VAL A 36 -0.46 17.97 -4.69
CA VAL A 36 -0.93 17.47 -6.01
C VAL A 36 -2.45 17.43 -6.10
N VAL A 37 -3.15 17.38 -4.97
CA VAL A 37 -4.62 17.47 -4.92
C VAL A 37 -4.97 18.64 -4.01
N SER A 38 -4.98 19.86 -4.56
CA SER A 38 -5.63 21.00 -3.89
C SER A 38 -7.13 20.70 -3.85
N LEU A 39 -7.54 19.93 -2.84
CA LEU A 39 -8.93 19.58 -2.58
C LEU A 39 -9.77 20.82 -2.30
N ASP A 40 -9.14 21.92 -1.86
CA ASP A 40 -9.80 23.22 -1.71
C ASP A 40 -10.34 23.73 -3.06
N CYS A 41 -9.61 23.54 -4.16
CA CYS A 41 -10.08 23.85 -5.51
C CYS A 41 -11.23 22.92 -5.95
N ILE A 42 -11.12 21.62 -5.66
CA ILE A 42 -12.14 20.61 -6.02
C ILE A 42 -13.43 20.80 -5.21
N PHE A 43 -13.35 21.02 -3.90
CA PHE A 43 -14.52 21.23 -3.05
C PHE A 43 -15.26 22.53 -3.39
N ASN A 44 -14.51 23.57 -3.73
CA ASN A 44 -15.09 24.82 -4.22
C ASN A 44 -15.79 24.61 -5.57
N HIS A 45 -15.25 23.76 -6.45
CA HIS A 45 -15.85 23.44 -7.75
C HIS A 45 -17.01 22.42 -7.67
N MET A 46 -17.02 21.51 -6.69
CA MET A 46 -18.08 20.53 -6.48
C MET A 46 -19.31 21.11 -5.75
N GLY A 47 -19.33 22.42 -5.49
CA GLY A 47 -20.49 23.08 -4.89
C GLY A 47 -20.78 22.62 -3.47
N VAL A 48 -19.78 22.11 -2.73
CA VAL A 48 -19.86 21.90 -1.28
C VAL A 48 -19.68 23.26 -0.60
N ALA A 49 -20.50 24.24 -0.99
CA ALA A 49 -20.79 25.42 -0.20
C ALA A 49 -21.83 24.97 0.83
N LEU A 50 -21.39 24.70 2.05
CA LEU A 50 -22.34 24.62 3.15
C LEU A 50 -22.74 26.05 3.49
N ASP A 51 -24.02 26.29 3.24
CA ASP A 51 -24.79 27.51 3.34
C ASP A 51 -24.68 28.18 4.72
N GLU A 52 -24.93 29.49 4.77
CA GLU A 52 -24.78 30.44 5.90
C GLU A 52 -25.67 30.15 7.14
N SER A 53 -26.25 28.96 7.26
CA SER A 53 -27.20 28.62 8.33
C SER A 53 -26.64 27.60 9.33
N GLY A 54 -25.72 28.04 10.18
CA GLY A 54 -25.62 27.64 11.61
C GLY A 54 -25.37 26.17 12.02
N GLU A 55 -25.38 25.18 11.12
CA GLU A 55 -25.23 23.75 11.46
C GLU A 55 -24.30 22.95 10.52
N ALA A 56 -23.41 23.63 9.81
CA ALA A 56 -22.42 22.99 8.94
C ALA A 56 -21.19 22.50 9.72
N LEU A 57 -20.69 21.28 9.42
CA LEU A 57 -19.38 20.83 9.89
C LEU A 57 -18.29 21.78 9.34
N PRO A 58 -17.36 22.28 10.17
CA PRO A 58 -16.23 23.09 9.73
C PRO A 58 -15.48 22.43 8.56
N ARG A 59 -15.04 23.24 7.58
CA ARG A 59 -14.32 22.78 6.38
C ARG A 59 -13.10 21.92 6.74
N ALA A 60 -12.40 22.30 7.81
CA ALA A 60 -11.31 21.54 8.40
C ALA A 60 -11.69 20.10 8.77
N MET A 61 -12.88 19.89 9.32
CA MET A 61 -13.33 18.57 9.77
C MET A 61 -13.72 17.66 8.61
N VAL A 62 -14.38 18.21 7.59
CA VAL A 62 -14.71 17.47 6.35
C VAL A 62 -13.44 17.01 5.64
N LYS A 63 -12.42 17.88 5.58
CA LYS A 63 -11.11 17.55 5.00
C LYS A 63 -10.46 16.38 5.72
N VAL A 64 -10.48 16.34 7.06
CA VAL A 64 -9.92 15.22 7.82
C VAL A 64 -10.72 13.94 7.63
N MET A 65 -12.05 13.99 7.67
CA MET A 65 -12.88 12.80 7.41
C MET A 65 -12.58 12.18 6.04
N PHE A 66 -12.38 13.01 5.01
CA PHE A 66 -11.97 12.55 3.68
C PHE A 66 -10.61 11.83 3.74
N TRP A 67 -9.59 12.45 4.33
CA TRP A 67 -8.27 11.83 4.46
C TRP A 67 -8.28 10.55 5.29
N LEU A 68 -9.14 10.43 6.30
CA LEU A 68 -9.32 9.20 7.07
C LEU A 68 -10.04 8.10 6.29
N SER A 69 -10.89 8.47 5.32
CA SER A 69 -11.58 7.51 4.44
C SER A 69 -10.69 7.01 3.30
N LEU A 70 -9.69 7.80 2.89
CA LEU A 70 -8.84 7.51 1.74
C LEU A 70 -8.03 6.20 1.89
N PRO A 71 -7.38 5.88 3.03
CA PRO A 71 -6.75 4.57 3.24
C PRO A 71 -7.72 3.40 3.06
N ILE A 72 -8.96 3.54 3.52
CA ILE A 72 -9.99 2.50 3.42
C ILE A 72 -10.41 2.33 1.96
N ALA A 73 -10.62 3.43 1.23
CA ALA A 73 -10.93 3.41 -0.19
C ALA A 73 -9.80 2.76 -1.01
N VAL A 74 -8.55 3.11 -0.72
CA VAL A 74 -7.36 2.53 -1.37
C VAL A 74 -7.24 1.03 -1.11
N VAL A 75 -7.42 0.59 0.14
CA VAL A 75 -7.37 -0.83 0.52
C VAL A 75 -8.49 -1.62 -0.16
N SER A 76 -9.72 -1.11 -0.09
CA SER A 76 -10.90 -1.78 -0.68
C SER A 76 -10.82 -1.84 -2.21
N GLY A 77 -10.48 -0.74 -2.87
CA GLY A 77 -10.28 -0.69 -4.33
C GLY A 77 -9.18 -1.64 -4.80
N SER A 78 -8.04 -1.67 -4.11
CA SER A 78 -6.94 -2.58 -4.43
C SER A 78 -7.34 -4.05 -4.21
N ALA A 79 -8.04 -4.36 -3.12
CA ALA A 79 -8.51 -5.71 -2.84
C ALA A 79 -9.50 -6.19 -3.91
N LEU A 80 -10.44 -5.34 -4.33
CA LEU A 80 -11.40 -5.64 -5.39
C LEU A 80 -10.71 -5.86 -6.74
N PHE A 81 -9.76 -5.00 -7.10
CA PHE A 81 -8.98 -5.13 -8.33
C PHE A 81 -8.26 -6.49 -8.38
N TRP A 82 -7.51 -6.85 -7.35
CA TRP A 82 -6.80 -8.13 -7.32
C TRP A 82 -7.73 -9.33 -7.18
N MET A 83 -8.85 -9.20 -6.48
CA MET A 83 -9.87 -10.24 -6.41
C MET A 83 -10.45 -10.51 -7.79
N PHE A 84 -10.75 -9.46 -8.56
CA PHE A 84 -11.26 -9.56 -9.91
C PHE A 84 -10.25 -10.17 -10.88
N VAL A 85 -8.99 -9.72 -10.83
CA VAL A 85 -7.89 -10.29 -11.63
C VAL A 85 -7.69 -11.77 -11.29
N SER A 86 -7.61 -12.10 -10.00
CA SER A 86 -7.46 -13.48 -9.53
C SER A 86 -8.63 -14.35 -9.99
N TRP A 87 -9.86 -13.84 -9.89
CA TRP A 87 -11.06 -14.53 -10.34
C TRP A 87 -11.06 -14.79 -11.85
N ARG A 88 -10.78 -13.77 -12.66
CA ARG A 88 -10.68 -13.92 -14.14
C ARG A 88 -9.62 -14.96 -14.52
N ARG A 89 -8.44 -14.90 -13.89
CA ARG A 89 -7.32 -15.79 -14.21
C ARG A 89 -7.57 -17.23 -13.75
N VAL A 90 -8.11 -17.42 -12.55
CA VAL A 90 -8.50 -18.75 -12.05
C VAL A 90 -9.61 -19.35 -12.90
N ARG A 91 -10.62 -18.55 -13.32
CA ARG A 91 -11.65 -19.02 -14.24
C ARG A 91 -11.07 -19.44 -15.59
N LYS A 92 -10.10 -18.68 -16.13
CA LYS A 92 -9.40 -19.05 -17.37
C LYS A 92 -8.69 -20.40 -17.23
N ILE A 93 -7.94 -20.62 -16.15
CA ILE A 93 -7.23 -21.89 -15.89
C ILE A 93 -8.20 -23.05 -15.66
N ALA A 94 -9.32 -22.81 -14.96
CA ALA A 94 -10.30 -23.84 -14.67
C ALA A 94 -11.11 -24.26 -15.91
N LYS A 95 -11.38 -23.33 -16.84
CA LYS A 95 -12.08 -23.58 -18.10
C LYS A 95 -11.14 -24.00 -19.25
N TYR A 96 -9.83 -23.90 -19.04
CA TYR A 96 -8.85 -24.31 -20.05
C TYR A 96 -8.95 -25.81 -20.26
N ASN A 97 -9.17 -26.24 -21.50
CA ASN A 97 -9.34 -27.65 -21.86
C ASN A 97 -8.01 -28.22 -22.30
N TRP A 98 -7.34 -28.91 -21.40
CA TRP A 98 -5.96 -29.35 -21.57
C TRP A 98 -5.78 -30.55 -22.52
N ASP A 99 -6.87 -31.25 -22.86
CA ASP A 99 -6.84 -32.39 -23.78
C ASP A 99 -6.76 -32.00 -25.26
N TYR A 100 -7.06 -30.75 -25.62
CA TYR A 100 -7.29 -30.34 -27.03
C TYR A 100 -6.26 -29.36 -27.60
N ASP A 101 -5.28 -28.88 -26.82
CA ASP A 101 -4.34 -27.85 -27.25
C ASP A 101 -2.94 -28.42 -27.53
N TYR A 102 -2.87 -29.23 -28.60
CA TYR A 102 -1.67 -29.90 -29.11
C TYR A 102 -0.67 -28.93 -29.78
N TYR A 103 -1.05 -27.68 -29.99
CA TYR A 103 -0.28 -26.66 -30.73
C TYR A 103 0.65 -25.82 -29.86
N CYS A 104 0.57 -25.97 -28.54
CA CYS A 104 1.36 -25.20 -27.61
C CYS A 104 2.69 -25.91 -27.28
N ASP A 105 3.58 -25.88 -28.26
CA ASP A 105 4.96 -26.40 -28.26
C ASP A 105 5.13 -27.94 -28.24
N MET A 106 6.15 -28.42 -28.97
CA MET A 106 6.47 -29.83 -29.19
C MET A 106 6.77 -30.60 -27.88
N GLY A 107 7.02 -29.87 -26.78
CA GLY A 107 7.28 -30.41 -25.43
C GLY A 107 6.04 -30.89 -24.67
N LEU A 108 4.87 -30.27 -24.83
CA LEU A 108 3.66 -30.62 -24.05
C LEU A 108 3.09 -32.01 -24.40
N LEU A 109 3.35 -32.45 -25.63
CA LEU A 109 2.99 -33.75 -26.18
C LEU A 109 3.64 -34.91 -25.41
N SER A 110 4.87 -34.69 -24.93
CA SER A 110 5.59 -35.64 -24.08
C SER A 110 5.02 -35.70 -22.66
N VAL A 111 4.41 -34.61 -22.17
CA VAL A 111 3.79 -34.52 -20.85
C VAL A 111 2.45 -35.24 -20.84
N VAL A 112 1.63 -35.02 -21.87
CA VAL A 112 0.34 -35.71 -22.05
C VAL A 112 0.55 -37.21 -22.23
N LYS A 113 1.57 -37.63 -23.00
CA LYS A 113 1.94 -39.06 -23.14
C LYS A 113 2.48 -39.69 -21.85
N ARG A 114 3.25 -38.94 -21.05
CA ARG A 114 3.78 -39.42 -19.76
C ARG A 114 2.73 -39.39 -18.63
N GLY A 115 1.68 -38.57 -18.75
CA GLY A 115 0.67 -38.36 -17.70
C GLY A 115 1.20 -37.62 -16.46
N THR A 116 2.47 -37.19 -16.47
CA THR A 116 3.16 -36.54 -15.36
C THR A 116 3.82 -35.24 -15.83
N VAL A 117 3.65 -34.18 -15.04
CA VAL A 117 4.26 -32.86 -15.24
C VAL A 117 5.54 -32.78 -14.41
N GLU A 118 6.66 -32.40 -15.03
CA GLU A 118 7.94 -32.17 -14.36
C GLU A 118 8.25 -30.66 -14.26
N ALA A 119 9.31 -30.30 -13.50
CA ALA A 119 9.66 -28.89 -13.27
C ALA A 119 9.99 -28.11 -14.56
N HIS A 120 10.56 -28.77 -15.57
CA HIS A 120 10.93 -28.13 -16.84
C HIS A 120 9.72 -27.77 -17.70
N ASP A 121 8.60 -28.48 -17.54
CA ASP A 121 7.38 -28.27 -18.33
C ASP A 121 6.58 -27.04 -17.88
N VAL A 122 6.76 -26.61 -16.63
CA VAL A 122 5.96 -25.54 -16.00
C VAL A 122 6.04 -24.23 -16.79
N LYS A 123 7.21 -23.88 -17.31
CA LYS A 123 7.39 -22.64 -18.09
C LYS A 123 6.57 -22.66 -19.38
N ALA A 124 6.61 -23.77 -20.11
CA ALA A 124 5.84 -23.95 -21.35
C ALA A 124 4.33 -23.88 -21.06
N ILE A 125 3.88 -24.60 -20.02
CA ILE A 125 2.48 -24.58 -19.57
C ILE A 125 1.99 -23.16 -19.23
N LEU A 126 2.81 -22.38 -18.51
CA LEU A 126 2.45 -21.00 -18.16
C LEU A 126 2.34 -20.09 -19.40
N LEU A 127 3.26 -20.23 -20.35
CA LEU A 127 3.21 -19.51 -21.63
C LEU A 127 1.93 -19.83 -22.41
N CYS A 128 1.53 -21.11 -22.45
CA CYS A 128 0.28 -21.55 -23.09
C CYS A 128 -0.97 -20.95 -22.45
N LEU A 129 -0.97 -20.81 -21.13
CA LEU A 129 -2.06 -20.15 -20.41
C LEU A 129 -2.10 -18.62 -20.63
N GLY A 130 -1.10 -18.06 -21.30
CA GLY A 130 -0.91 -16.61 -21.46
C GLY A 130 -0.57 -15.94 -20.13
N LEU A 131 0.19 -16.64 -19.28
CA LEU A 131 0.76 -16.13 -18.03
C LEU A 131 2.23 -15.79 -18.30
N ASN A 132 2.55 -14.50 -18.40
CA ASN A 132 3.93 -14.07 -18.60
C ASN A 132 4.77 -14.32 -17.34
N HIS A 133 6.06 -14.54 -17.53
CA HIS A 133 7.03 -14.73 -16.44
C HIS A 133 7.10 -13.52 -15.48
N HIS A 134 6.72 -12.32 -15.95
CA HIS A 134 6.60 -11.13 -15.13
C HIS A 134 5.41 -11.18 -14.16
N ASP A 135 4.31 -11.82 -14.55
CA ASP A 135 3.10 -11.91 -13.73
C ASP A 135 3.21 -13.04 -12.70
N VAL A 136 3.84 -14.15 -13.09
CA VAL A 136 3.92 -15.39 -12.31
C VAL A 136 5.33 -15.98 -12.42
N ARG A 137 6.08 -15.97 -11.31
CA ARG A 137 7.42 -16.57 -11.25
C ARG A 137 7.33 -18.10 -11.32
N VAL A 138 8.04 -18.70 -12.27
CA VAL A 138 8.04 -20.15 -12.52
C VAL A 138 8.51 -20.91 -11.28
N GLU A 139 9.53 -20.40 -10.58
CA GLU A 139 10.07 -21.03 -9.37
C GLU A 139 9.04 -21.09 -8.24
N GLU A 140 8.17 -20.08 -8.13
CA GLU A 140 7.13 -20.08 -7.10
C GLU A 140 6.05 -21.11 -7.42
N VAL A 141 5.70 -21.31 -8.70
CA VAL A 141 4.78 -22.36 -9.12
C VAL A 141 5.38 -23.74 -8.89
N ILE A 142 6.64 -23.98 -9.28
CA ILE A 142 7.36 -25.24 -9.02
C ILE A 142 7.40 -25.54 -7.52
N ARG A 143 7.64 -24.52 -6.69
CA ARG A 143 7.72 -24.64 -5.23
C ARG A 143 6.36 -24.96 -4.60
N VAL A 144 5.31 -24.24 -4.99
CA VAL A 144 3.95 -24.46 -4.44
C VAL A 144 3.35 -25.76 -4.95
N ALA A 145 3.66 -26.14 -6.20
CA ALA A 145 3.25 -27.41 -6.79
C ALA A 145 4.06 -28.60 -6.24
N GLY A 146 5.23 -28.38 -5.62
CA GLY A 146 6.07 -29.45 -5.07
C GLY A 146 6.87 -30.24 -6.10
N LEU A 147 7.21 -29.65 -7.25
CA LEU A 147 7.80 -30.31 -8.42
C LEU A 147 9.32 -30.54 -8.36
N LYS A 148 9.98 -30.41 -7.19
CA LYS A 148 11.46 -30.39 -7.10
C LYS A 148 12.14 -31.70 -7.52
N ASN A 149 11.62 -32.85 -7.11
CA ASN A 149 12.32 -34.14 -7.24
C ASN A 149 11.49 -35.23 -7.92
N LYS A 150 10.18 -35.03 -8.12
CA LYS A 150 9.27 -36.01 -8.74
C LYS A 150 8.21 -35.30 -9.57
N GLY A 151 7.91 -35.86 -10.74
CA GLY A 151 6.78 -35.44 -11.56
C GLY A 151 5.45 -35.73 -10.87
N ILE A 152 4.45 -34.88 -11.10
CA ILE A 152 3.12 -35.00 -10.50
C ILE A 152 2.11 -35.34 -11.58
N ARG A 153 1.14 -36.21 -11.26
CA ARG A 153 0.06 -36.53 -12.19
C ARG A 153 -0.69 -35.27 -12.62
N TYR A 154 -0.98 -35.20 -13.91
CA TYR A 154 -1.57 -34.04 -14.56
C TYR A 154 -2.83 -33.46 -13.84
N GLU A 155 -3.78 -34.29 -13.41
CA GLU A 155 -4.98 -33.85 -12.67
C GLU A 155 -4.66 -33.14 -11.34
N LYS A 156 -3.68 -33.67 -10.61
CA LYS A 156 -3.23 -33.09 -9.34
C LYS A 156 -2.50 -31.78 -9.58
N PHE A 157 -1.74 -31.70 -10.67
CA PHE A 157 -1.04 -30.47 -11.07
C PHE A 157 -2.02 -29.33 -11.35
N GLN A 158 -3.15 -29.57 -12.03
CA GLN A 158 -4.17 -28.53 -12.29
C GLN A 158 -4.73 -27.93 -10.99
N GLN A 159 -5.03 -28.75 -9.99
CA GLN A 159 -5.51 -28.28 -8.68
C GLN A 159 -4.45 -27.46 -7.95
N GLN A 160 -3.19 -27.90 -7.99
CA GLN A 160 -2.08 -27.19 -7.35
C GLN A 160 -1.77 -25.87 -8.06
N LEU A 161 -1.90 -25.81 -9.39
CA LEU A 161 -1.73 -24.60 -10.17
C LEU A 161 -2.78 -23.54 -9.79
N ILE A 162 -4.05 -23.93 -9.60
CA ILE A 162 -5.11 -23.01 -9.14
C ILE A 162 -4.79 -22.48 -7.73
N LYS A 163 -4.37 -23.35 -6.81
CA LYS A 163 -3.98 -22.96 -5.44
C LYS A 163 -2.77 -22.03 -5.44
N ALA A 164 -1.75 -22.33 -6.25
CA ALA A 164 -0.55 -21.51 -6.43
C ALA A 164 -0.92 -20.13 -6.98
N THR A 165 -1.72 -20.08 -8.04
CA THR A 165 -2.19 -18.84 -8.66
C THR A 165 -2.93 -17.94 -7.66
N LYS A 166 -3.86 -18.49 -6.88
CA LYS A 166 -4.55 -17.75 -5.81
C LYS A 166 -3.58 -17.22 -4.74
N SER A 167 -2.60 -18.02 -4.33
CA SER A 167 -1.59 -17.61 -3.33
C SER A 167 -0.69 -16.48 -3.84
N ILE A 168 -0.33 -16.50 -5.13
CA ILE A 168 0.50 -15.48 -5.78
C ILE A 168 -0.25 -14.15 -5.86
N TYR A 169 -1.48 -14.14 -6.38
CA TYR A 169 -2.28 -12.92 -6.46
C TYR A 169 -2.63 -12.33 -5.09
N ARG A 170 -2.86 -13.17 -4.07
CA ARG A 170 -2.99 -12.70 -2.68
C ARG A 170 -1.73 -11.99 -2.19
N GLY A 171 -0.56 -12.51 -2.55
CA GLY A 171 0.71 -11.88 -2.20
C GLY A 171 0.91 -10.53 -2.89
N GLN A 172 0.61 -10.45 -4.19
CA GLN A 172 0.64 -9.19 -4.95
C GLN A 172 -0.35 -8.17 -4.39
N ALA A 173 -1.56 -8.59 -4.02
CA ALA A 173 -2.55 -7.71 -3.41
C ALA A 173 -2.06 -7.10 -2.08
N ILE A 174 -1.49 -7.93 -1.21
CA ILE A 174 -0.91 -7.46 0.06
C ILE A 174 0.22 -6.47 -0.21
N LEU A 175 1.13 -6.79 -1.14
CA LEU A 175 2.25 -5.92 -1.49
C LEU A 175 1.76 -4.55 -1.99
N THR A 176 0.83 -4.51 -2.95
CA THR A 176 0.30 -3.23 -3.46
C THR A 176 -0.43 -2.44 -2.39
N ILE A 177 -1.23 -3.10 -1.55
CA ILE A 177 -1.95 -2.44 -0.46
C ILE A 177 -0.95 -1.80 0.51
N VAL A 178 0.09 -2.55 0.92
CA VAL A 178 1.10 -2.02 1.83
C VAL A 178 1.85 -0.83 1.21
N VAL A 179 2.30 -0.94 -0.03
CA VAL A 179 2.99 0.16 -0.72
C VAL A 179 2.12 1.42 -0.81
N LEU A 180 0.85 1.27 -1.21
CA LEU A 180 -0.07 2.41 -1.31
C LEU A 180 -0.38 3.03 0.06
N LEU A 181 -0.54 2.20 1.10
CA LEU A 181 -0.73 2.69 2.47
C LEU A 181 0.50 3.47 2.96
N PHE A 182 1.72 3.01 2.66
CA PHE A 182 2.96 3.73 2.99
C PHE A 182 3.05 5.09 2.30
N ILE A 183 2.55 5.20 1.07
CA ILE A 183 2.52 6.46 0.32
C ILE A 183 1.48 7.44 0.91
N VAL A 184 0.32 6.93 1.32
CA VAL A 184 -0.78 7.74 1.89
C VAL A 184 -0.55 8.11 3.36
N TYR A 185 0.21 7.29 4.09
CA TYR A 185 0.52 7.44 5.52
C TYR A 185 1.00 8.84 5.93
N PRO A 186 2.08 9.41 5.35
CA PRO A 186 2.61 10.70 5.81
C PRO A 186 1.57 11.83 5.66
N THR A 187 0.77 11.80 4.60
CA THR A 187 -0.30 12.78 4.38
C THR A 187 -1.37 12.65 5.44
N VAL A 188 -1.88 11.44 5.70
CA VAL A 188 -2.94 11.22 6.70
C VAL A 188 -2.48 11.60 8.10
N VAL A 189 -1.25 11.27 8.48
CA VAL A 189 -0.71 11.64 9.80
C VAL A 189 -0.53 13.17 9.90
N THR A 190 0.01 13.82 8.88
CA THR A 190 0.21 15.28 8.89
C THR A 190 -1.11 16.03 8.97
N GLU A 191 -2.11 15.65 8.15
CA GLU A 191 -3.46 16.23 8.16
C GLU A 191 -4.23 15.92 9.46
N THR A 192 -3.92 14.80 10.12
CA THR A 192 -4.51 14.52 11.45
C THR A 192 -3.84 15.38 12.53
N LEU A 193 -2.54 15.65 12.42
CA LEU A 193 -1.80 16.48 13.37
C LEU A 193 -2.15 17.97 13.27
N THR A 194 -2.55 18.48 12.08
CA THR A 194 -3.00 19.88 11.93
C THR A 194 -4.27 20.18 12.74
N LEU A 195 -5.10 19.17 13.06
CA LEU A 195 -6.23 19.34 14.00
C LEU A 195 -5.80 19.72 15.42
N PHE A 196 -4.56 19.43 15.79
CA PHE A 196 -4.02 19.74 17.11
C PHE A 196 -3.17 21.03 17.12
N LYS A 197 -2.93 21.63 15.95
CA LYS A 197 -2.11 22.83 15.83
C LYS A 197 -2.96 24.09 16.04
N CYS A 198 -2.74 24.74 17.17
CA CYS A 198 -3.37 26.00 17.53
C CYS A 198 -2.34 27.13 17.51
N VAL A 199 -2.71 28.28 16.95
CA VAL A 199 -1.88 29.48 16.82
C VAL A 199 -2.55 30.62 17.60
N PRO A 200 -1.80 31.39 18.41
CA PRO A 200 -2.35 32.58 19.07
C PRO A 200 -2.58 33.69 18.03
N LEU A 201 -3.72 34.36 18.11
CA LEU A 201 -3.94 35.64 17.44
C LEU A 201 -3.67 36.80 18.42
N ASP A 202 -3.75 38.05 17.96
CA ASP A 202 -3.46 39.26 18.75
C ASP A 202 -4.34 39.44 20.01
N THR A 203 -5.36 38.60 20.18
CA THR A 203 -6.16 38.47 21.40
C THR A 203 -5.76 37.17 22.12
N ASP A 204 -5.84 37.08 23.46
CA ASP A 204 -5.46 35.90 24.27
C ASP A 204 -6.17 34.56 23.91
N ALA A 205 -6.89 34.50 22.79
CA ALA A 205 -7.52 33.32 22.22
C ALA A 205 -6.61 32.58 21.22
N LEU A 206 -6.62 31.25 21.32
CA LEU A 206 -5.96 30.34 20.39
C LEU A 206 -6.94 29.90 19.30
N TYR A 207 -6.51 29.95 18.05
CA TYR A 207 -7.30 29.55 16.88
C TYR A 207 -6.63 28.39 16.14
N LEU A 208 -7.42 27.63 15.39
CA LEU A 208 -6.93 26.48 14.64
C LEU A 208 -6.18 26.92 13.38
N GLU A 209 -4.98 26.37 13.12
CA GLU A 209 -4.13 26.79 11.98
C GLU A 209 -4.80 26.59 10.61
N ILE A 210 -5.60 25.54 10.47
CA ILE A 210 -6.28 25.19 9.22
C ILE A 210 -7.58 25.98 8.99
N ASP A 211 -8.16 26.55 10.05
CA ASP A 211 -9.39 27.33 10.00
C ASP A 211 -9.41 28.36 11.14
N LEU A 212 -9.01 29.59 10.82
CA LEU A 212 -8.91 30.69 11.78
C LEU A 212 -10.29 31.13 12.32
N ASP A 213 -11.38 30.67 11.72
CA ASP A 213 -12.74 30.93 12.21
C ASP A 213 -13.10 30.07 13.43
N PHE A 214 -12.25 29.08 13.78
CA PHE A 214 -12.53 28.11 14.85
C PHE A 214 -11.59 28.28 16.06
N GLN A 215 -12.17 28.59 17.22
CA GLN A 215 -11.43 28.77 18.47
C GLN A 215 -11.05 27.42 19.11
N CYS A 216 -9.76 27.26 19.43
CA CYS A 216 -9.24 26.09 20.13
C CYS A 216 -9.76 26.01 21.57
N PHE A 217 -9.84 24.78 22.09
CA PHE A 217 -10.33 24.44 23.44
C PHE A 217 -11.83 24.72 23.72
N THR A 218 -12.63 24.98 22.70
CA THR A 218 -14.10 25.00 22.81
C THR A 218 -14.67 23.59 23.04
N ASP A 219 -15.83 23.45 23.70
CA ASP A 219 -16.51 22.15 23.91
C ASP A 219 -16.66 21.34 22.61
N LYS A 220 -17.03 22.02 21.52
CA LYS A 220 -17.11 21.42 20.18
C LYS A 220 -15.75 20.89 19.72
N HIS A 221 -14.70 21.70 19.85
CA HIS A 221 -13.33 21.32 19.47
C HIS A 221 -12.85 20.07 20.21
N ILE A 222 -13.10 20.02 21.52
CA ILE A 222 -12.70 18.90 22.39
C ILE A 222 -13.43 17.63 21.98
N LEU A 223 -14.73 17.71 21.69
CA LEU A 223 -15.51 16.56 21.21
C LEU A 223 -14.90 15.99 19.92
N TRP A 224 -14.59 16.83 18.94
CA TRP A 224 -13.98 16.39 17.68
C TRP A 224 -12.57 15.80 17.87
N ILE A 225 -11.75 16.39 18.73
CA ILE A 225 -10.45 15.83 19.08
C ILE A 225 -10.61 14.42 19.69
N VAL A 226 -11.49 14.27 20.68
CA VAL A 226 -11.64 13.01 21.41
C VAL A 226 -12.25 11.91 20.56
N PHE A 227 -13.24 12.23 19.72
CA PHE A 227 -13.96 11.22 18.92
C PHE A 227 -13.35 10.96 17.54
N LEU A 228 -12.66 11.93 16.94
CA LEU A 228 -12.11 11.81 15.59
C LEU A 228 -10.58 11.90 15.58
N GLY A 229 -10.01 12.98 16.12
CA GLY A 229 -8.57 13.24 16.04
C GLY A 229 -7.70 12.20 16.77
N LEU A 230 -8.04 11.90 18.03
CA LEU A 230 -7.26 11.03 18.90
C LEU A 230 -7.37 9.55 18.48
N PRO A 231 -8.57 9.01 18.15
CA PRO A 231 -8.68 7.67 17.59
C PRO A 231 -7.96 7.55 16.24
N ALA A 232 -8.12 8.54 15.35
CA ALA A 232 -7.41 8.55 14.07
C ALA A 232 -5.89 8.51 14.26
N LEU A 233 -5.36 9.37 15.12
CA LEU A 233 -3.92 9.41 15.42
C LEU A 233 -3.45 8.06 15.98
N PHE A 234 -4.20 7.46 16.91
CA PHE A 234 -3.84 6.17 17.48
C PHE A 234 -3.85 5.04 16.42
N PHE A 235 -4.91 4.92 15.62
CA PHE A 235 -5.03 3.85 14.62
C PHE A 235 -4.05 4.02 13.46
N TYR A 236 -3.88 5.25 12.96
CA TYR A 236 -3.04 5.50 11.79
C TYR A 236 -1.57 5.70 12.17
N ALA A 237 -1.24 6.58 13.12
CA ALA A 237 0.15 6.87 13.47
C ALA A 237 0.82 5.75 14.28
N VAL A 238 0.08 5.06 15.17
CA VAL A 238 0.65 3.96 15.98
C VAL A 238 0.27 2.59 15.42
N GLY A 239 -0.97 2.41 14.98
CA GLY A 239 -1.47 1.12 14.52
C GLY A 239 -0.76 0.61 13.26
N ILE A 240 -0.50 1.46 12.26
CA ILE A 240 0.17 1.03 11.01
C ILE A 240 1.61 0.56 11.30
N PRO A 241 2.48 1.32 12.00
CA PRO A 241 3.80 0.83 12.39
C PRO A 241 3.75 -0.42 13.27
N ALA A 242 2.79 -0.52 14.19
CA ALA A 242 2.63 -1.69 15.05
C ALA A 242 2.26 -2.95 14.25
N ILE A 243 1.36 -2.84 13.28
CA ILE A 243 0.97 -3.95 12.39
C ILE A 243 2.17 -4.38 11.53
N ALA A 244 2.91 -3.42 10.96
CA ALA A 244 4.13 -3.71 10.21
C ALA A 244 5.12 -4.48 11.08
N MET A 245 5.43 -3.96 12.28
CA MET A 245 6.37 -4.58 13.20
C MET A 245 5.91 -5.97 13.67
N ASN A 246 4.63 -6.14 14.00
CA ASN A 246 4.06 -7.42 14.40
C ASN A 246 4.11 -8.44 13.26
N THR A 247 3.82 -8.03 12.03
CA THR A 247 3.88 -8.89 10.84
C THR A 247 5.31 -9.38 10.57
N LEU A 248 6.29 -8.48 10.66
CA LEU A 248 7.72 -8.82 10.56
C LEU A 248 8.18 -9.74 11.69
N ARG A 249 7.78 -9.47 12.95
CA ARG A 249 8.12 -10.31 14.10
C ARG A 249 7.57 -11.73 13.96
N ARG A 250 6.31 -11.88 13.53
CA ARG A 250 5.66 -13.20 13.33
C ARG A 250 6.35 -14.02 12.25
N HIS A 251 6.84 -13.39 11.19
CA HIS A 251 7.47 -14.08 10.05
C HIS A 251 9.00 -14.11 10.12
N ARG A 252 9.63 -13.64 11.21
CA ARG A 252 11.09 -13.54 11.40
C ARG A 252 11.87 -14.79 10.99
N LYS A 253 11.39 -15.97 11.40
CA LYS A 253 12.07 -17.25 11.14
C LYS A 253 11.90 -17.73 9.69
N GLU A 254 10.99 -17.13 8.94
CA GLU A 254 10.63 -17.53 7.59
C GLU A 254 10.91 -16.45 6.54
N LEU A 255 11.52 -15.32 6.93
CA LEU A 255 11.85 -14.20 6.04
C LEU A 255 12.68 -14.62 4.82
N HIS A 256 13.50 -15.66 4.95
CA HIS A 256 14.30 -16.22 3.86
C HIS A 256 13.50 -17.06 2.83
N LYS A 257 12.25 -17.42 3.13
CA LYS A 257 11.40 -18.18 2.20
C LYS A 257 10.89 -17.24 1.10
N SER A 258 10.98 -17.65 -0.17
CA SER A 258 10.62 -16.83 -1.35
C SER A 258 9.21 -16.22 -1.29
N ASN A 259 8.25 -16.89 -0.65
CA ASN A 259 6.87 -16.42 -0.57
C ASN A 259 6.67 -15.23 0.38
N ILE A 260 7.39 -15.22 1.50
CA ILE A 260 7.37 -14.10 2.45
C ILE A 260 8.26 -12.99 1.91
N ARG A 261 9.38 -13.39 1.28
CA ARG A 261 10.24 -12.49 0.52
C ARG A 261 9.40 -11.68 -0.49
N ASN A 262 8.78 -12.32 -1.47
CA ASN A 262 8.04 -11.61 -2.52
C ASN A 262 6.87 -10.73 -2.01
N ARG A 263 6.29 -11.02 -0.84
CA ARG A 263 5.18 -10.25 -0.24
C ARG A 263 5.64 -9.02 0.53
N TYR A 264 6.76 -9.15 1.25
CA TYR A 264 7.26 -8.11 2.13
C TYR A 264 8.54 -7.47 1.61
N ASN A 265 8.94 -7.79 0.37
CA ASN A 265 10.17 -7.30 -0.26
C ASN A 265 10.31 -5.81 -0.10
N PHE A 266 9.26 -5.07 -0.42
CA PHE A 266 9.25 -3.63 -0.25
C PHE A 266 9.65 -3.16 1.17
N LEU A 267 9.29 -3.87 2.23
CA LEU A 267 9.64 -3.50 3.61
C LEU A 267 11.07 -3.88 4.02
N TYR A 268 11.80 -4.67 3.25
CA TYR A 268 13.15 -5.11 3.63
C TYR A 268 14.19 -5.06 2.50
N ASP A 269 13.83 -4.73 1.25
CA ASP A 269 14.71 -4.78 0.06
C ASP A 269 15.90 -3.80 0.12
N GLY A 270 15.93 -2.92 1.11
CA GLY A 270 17.04 -1.98 1.36
C GLY A 270 17.85 -2.23 2.63
N TYR A 271 17.44 -3.14 3.52
CA TYR A 271 18.03 -3.26 4.86
C TYR A 271 18.45 -4.68 5.24
N ARG A 272 19.64 -4.79 5.85
CA ARG A 272 20.17 -6.06 6.39
C ARG A 272 19.20 -6.64 7.42
N ASN A 273 19.00 -7.96 7.42
CA ASN A 273 18.07 -8.71 8.29
C ASN A 273 18.13 -8.39 9.81
N HIS A 274 19.19 -7.75 10.30
CA HIS A 274 19.34 -7.35 11.70
C HIS A 274 18.67 -5.99 12.04
N CYS A 275 18.29 -5.18 11.05
CA CYS A 275 17.67 -3.85 11.22
C CYS A 275 16.17 -3.82 10.87
N TYR A 276 15.45 -4.93 11.00
CA TYR A 276 14.02 -5.02 10.65
C TYR A 276 13.08 -4.10 11.46
N TRP A 277 13.55 -3.59 12.60
CA TRP A 277 12.83 -2.66 13.48
C TRP A 277 12.99 -1.20 13.04
N TRP A 278 14.01 -0.90 12.22
CA TRP A 278 14.34 0.45 11.79
C TRP A 278 13.24 1.07 10.92
N GLU A 279 12.57 0.29 10.07
CA GLU A 279 11.42 0.77 9.28
C GLU A 279 10.23 1.21 10.16
N GLY A 280 9.97 0.49 11.25
CA GLY A 280 8.94 0.89 12.21
C GLY A 280 9.30 2.18 12.97
N VAL A 281 10.59 2.37 13.26
CA VAL A 281 11.12 3.60 13.88
C VAL A 281 11.11 4.76 12.89
N VAL A 282 11.41 4.51 11.61
CA VAL A 282 11.36 5.51 10.54
C VAL A 282 9.93 5.96 10.26
N LEU A 283 8.94 5.07 10.33
CA LEU A 283 7.53 5.45 10.18
C LEU A 283 6.99 6.26 11.36
N LEU A 284 7.49 6.00 12.57
CA LEU A 284 7.12 6.76 13.77
C LEU A 284 7.81 8.13 13.85
N ARG A 285 8.83 8.37 13.03
CA ARG A 285 9.58 9.63 12.97
C ARG A 285 8.91 10.62 12.01
#